data_AF-L7FBN1-F1
#
_entry.id   AF-L7FBN1-F1
#
_cell.length_a   1.000
_cell.length_b   1.000
_cell.length_c   1.000
_cell.angle_alpha   90.00
_cell.angle_beta   90.00
_cell.angle_gamma   90.00
#
_symmetry.space_group_name_H-M   'P 1'
#
loop_
_entity.id
_entity.type
_entity.pdbx_description
1 polymer ?
#
loop_
_entity_poly.entity_id
_entity_poly.type
_entity_poly.pdbx_seq_one_letter_code
_entity_poly.pdbx_strand_id
1 'polypeptide(L)'
;MTYRPDCLNHCEMAFYCRSRARAEASLDVLGPVVREQFGGIDTTTMVMGLAHGELQPSEAQSEMADALRHAARLRAELDGLGGAA
;
A
#
# COMPACT_ATOMS: atom_id res chain seq x y z
N MET A 1 -15.26 2.36 11.48
CA MET A 1 -14.91 3.79 11.39
C MET A 1 -13.47 3.85 10.92
N THR A 2 -13.26 4.19 9.65
CA THR A 2 -11.95 4.08 8.99
C THR A 2 -11.20 5.40 9.08
N TYR A 3 -9.90 5.36 9.38
CA TYR A 3 -9.08 6.57 9.43
C TYR A 3 -9.01 7.23 8.04
N ARG A 4 -9.05 8.57 8.00
CA ARG A 4 -8.69 9.36 6.82
C ARG A 4 -7.68 10.44 7.24
N PRO A 5 -6.73 10.82 6.38
CA PRO A 5 -5.76 11.88 6.71
C PRO A 5 -6.40 13.19 7.18
N ASP A 6 -7.52 13.59 6.57
CA ASP A 6 -8.26 14.80 6.92
C ASP A 6 -8.82 14.80 8.36
N CYS A 7 -9.01 13.62 8.97
CA CYS A 7 -9.45 13.51 10.35
C CYS A 7 -8.50 14.20 11.35
N LEU A 8 -7.21 14.37 11.01
CA LEU A 8 -6.26 15.09 11.87
C LEU A 8 -6.68 16.53 12.17
N ASN A 9 -7.53 17.12 11.32
CA ASN A 9 -7.96 18.51 11.47
C ASN A 9 -9.21 18.66 12.36
N HIS A 10 -10.01 17.60 12.53
CA HIS A 10 -11.37 17.73 13.06
C HIS A 10 -11.85 16.57 13.96
N CYS A 11 -11.03 15.55 14.20
CA CYS A 11 -11.44 14.35 14.95
C CYS A 11 -10.52 14.10 16.15
N GLU A 12 -11.09 14.11 17.36
CA GLU A 12 -10.38 13.82 18.62
C GLU A 12 -9.73 12.43 18.64
N MET A 13 -10.30 11.47 17.90
CA MET A 13 -9.80 10.09 17.79
C MET A 13 -8.79 9.88 16.65
N ALA A 14 -8.41 10.93 15.90
CA ALA A 14 -7.60 10.77 14.69
C ALA A 14 -6.26 10.07 14.94
N PHE A 15 -5.57 10.37 16.05
CA PHE A 15 -4.31 9.72 16.39
C PHE A 15 -4.47 8.24 16.71
N TYR A 16 -5.52 7.88 17.46
CA TYR A 16 -5.84 6.49 17.78
C TYR A 16 -6.19 5.69 16.52
N CYS A 17 -7.10 6.20 15.69
CA CYS A 17 -7.50 5.55 14.45
C CYS A 17 -6.32 5.42 13.47
N ARG A 18 -5.45 6.44 13.37
CA ARG A 18 -4.21 6.37 12.57
C ARG A 18 -3.25 5.32 13.09
N SER A 19 -3.06 5.23 14.40
CA SER A 19 -2.20 4.22 15.01
C SER A 19 -2.68 2.81 14.71
N ARG A 20 -4.00 2.59 14.81
CA ARG A 20 -4.62 1.31 14.45
C ARG A 20 -4.45 0.97 12.98
N ALA A 21 -4.76 1.91 12.07
CA ALA A 21 -4.59 1.70 10.64
C ALA A 21 -3.13 1.34 10.28
N ARG A 22 -2.14 1.95 10.94
CA ARG A 22 -0.72 1.58 10.80
C ARG A 22 -0.42 0.17 11.31
N ALA A 23 -0.94 -0.19 12.48
CA ALA A 23 -0.74 -1.53 13.05
C ALA A 23 -1.35 -2.62 12.15
N GLU A 24 -2.45 -2.31 11.47
CA GLU A 24 -3.13 -3.19 10.50
C GLU A 24 -2.51 -3.11 9.09
N ALA A 25 -1.42 -2.35 8.90
CA ALA A 25 -0.79 -2.07 7.61
C ALA A 25 -1.76 -1.52 6.53
N SER A 26 -2.86 -0.89 6.95
CA SER A 26 -3.90 -0.39 6.06
C SER A 26 -3.41 0.77 5.20
N LEU A 27 -3.79 0.76 3.92
CA LEU A 27 -3.55 1.86 2.97
C LEU A 27 -4.39 3.11 3.28
N ASP A 28 -5.36 3.04 4.19
CA ASP A 28 -6.16 4.19 4.61
C ASP A 28 -5.30 5.34 5.17
N VAL A 29 -4.10 5.03 5.68
CA VAL A 29 -3.12 6.03 6.13
C VAL A 29 -2.61 6.93 5.00
N LEU A 30 -2.70 6.47 3.74
CA LEU A 30 -2.34 7.22 2.53
C LEU A 30 -3.50 8.09 2.02
N GLY A 31 -4.71 7.84 2.51
CA GLY A 31 -5.92 8.56 2.11
C GLY A 31 -6.63 7.98 0.87
N PRO A 32 -7.86 8.45 0.62
CA PRO A 32 -8.76 7.84 -0.35
C PRO A 32 -8.25 7.93 -1.79
N VAL A 33 -7.67 9.08 -2.18
CA VAL A 33 -7.16 9.30 -3.55
C VAL A 33 -6.12 8.25 -3.91
N VAL A 34 -5.20 7.93 -3.00
CA VAL A 34 -4.19 6.91 -3.23
C VAL A 34 -4.82 5.53 -3.18
N ARG A 35 -5.64 5.23 -2.16
CA ARG A 35 -6.27 3.92 -1.98
C ARG A 35 -7.14 3.50 -3.18
N GLU A 36 -7.84 4.43 -3.80
CA GLU A 36 -8.67 4.17 -4.98
C GLU A 36 -7.84 3.68 -6.17
N GLN A 37 -6.58 4.12 -6.31
CA GLN A 37 -5.70 3.64 -7.37
C GLN A 37 -5.35 2.17 -7.23
N PHE A 38 -5.42 1.60 -6.03
CA PHE A 38 -5.00 0.24 -5.73
C PHE A 38 -6.08 -0.82 -5.98
N GLY A 39 -7.24 -0.45 -6.52
CA GLY A 39 -8.21 -1.40 -7.09
C GLY A 39 -8.68 -2.49 -6.11
N GLY A 40 -8.88 -2.15 -4.84
CA GLY A 40 -9.32 -3.12 -3.81
C GLY A 40 -8.19 -3.88 -3.12
N ILE A 41 -6.94 -3.45 -3.25
CA ILE A 41 -5.87 -3.82 -2.32
C ILE A 41 -5.93 -2.87 -1.13
N ASP A 42 -6.10 -3.39 0.08
CA ASP A 42 -6.35 -2.57 1.27
C ASP A 42 -5.17 -2.50 2.24
N THR A 43 -4.15 -3.35 2.08
CA THR A 43 -2.99 -3.37 3.01
C THR A 43 -1.66 -3.38 2.27
N THR A 44 -0.65 -2.79 2.92
CA THR A 44 0.74 -2.83 2.44
C THR A 44 1.24 -4.27 2.39
N THR A 45 0.82 -5.13 3.31
CA THR A 45 1.14 -6.56 3.28
C THR A 45 0.65 -7.23 1.99
N MET A 46 -0.59 -6.96 1.57
CA MET A 46 -1.11 -7.46 0.29
C MET A 46 -0.35 -6.89 -0.90
N VAL A 47 -0.03 -5.58 -0.88
CA VAL A 47 0.79 -4.94 -1.93
C VAL A 47 2.12 -5.69 -2.10
N MET A 48 2.83 -5.95 -1.00
CA MET A 48 4.13 -6.65 -1.06
C MET A 48 3.96 -8.10 -1.53
N GLY A 49 2.95 -8.82 -1.03
CA GLY A 49 2.69 -10.20 -1.46
C GLY A 49 2.37 -10.30 -2.96
N LEU A 50 1.60 -9.35 -3.51
CA LEU A 50 1.33 -9.27 -4.95
C LEU A 50 2.57 -8.88 -5.76
N ALA A 51 3.36 -7.93 -5.25
CA ALA A 51 4.59 -7.46 -5.88
C ALA A 51 5.66 -8.57 -5.98
N HIS A 52 5.71 -9.48 -4.99
CA HIS A 52 6.62 -10.62 -4.96
C HIS A 52 6.05 -11.90 -5.56
N GLY A 53 4.77 -11.90 -5.99
CA GLY A 53 4.11 -13.08 -6.55
C GLY A 53 3.75 -14.15 -5.50
N GLU A 54 3.74 -13.78 -4.22
CA GLU A 54 3.36 -14.65 -3.10
C GLU A 54 1.84 -14.73 -2.93
N LEU A 55 1.11 -13.72 -3.42
CA LEU A 55 -0.35 -13.69 -3.48
C LEU A 55 -0.83 -13.76 -4.92
N GLN A 56 -1.93 -14.47 -5.15
CA GLN A 56 -2.60 -14.49 -6.44
C GLN A 56 -3.61 -13.34 -6.53
N PRO A 57 -3.52 -12.46 -7.56
CA PRO A 57 -4.47 -11.38 -7.74
C PRO A 57 -5.84 -11.92 -8.15
N SER A 58 -6.90 -11.24 -7.73
CA SER A 58 -8.20 -11.37 -8.39
C SER A 58 -8.17 -10.72 -9.78
N GLU A 59 -9.20 -10.96 -10.58
CA GLU A 59 -9.35 -10.34 -11.91
C GLU A 59 -9.26 -8.80 -11.83
N ALA A 60 -9.93 -8.19 -10.84
CA ALA A 60 -9.91 -6.74 -10.63
C ALA A 60 -8.54 -6.20 -10.17
N GLN A 61 -7.69 -7.06 -9.59
CA GLN A 61 -6.36 -6.68 -9.09
C GLN A 61 -5.24 -6.98 -10.09
N SER A 62 -5.54 -7.65 -11.22
CA SER A 62 -4.52 -8.15 -12.14
C SER A 62 -3.59 -7.06 -12.66
N GLU A 63 -4.17 -5.96 -13.16
CA GLU A 63 -3.40 -4.82 -13.70
C GLU A 63 -2.50 -4.17 -12.64
N MET A 64 -3.01 -4.00 -11.43
CA MET A 64 -2.24 -3.43 -10.32
C MET A 64 -1.14 -4.39 -9.87
N ALA A 65 -1.40 -5.69 -9.82
CA ALA A 65 -0.39 -6.69 -9.49
C ALA A 65 0.75 -6.71 -10.53
N ASP A 66 0.45 -6.55 -11.81
CA ASP A 66 1.46 -6.42 -12.86
C ASP A 66 2.31 -5.15 -12.68
N ALA A 67 1.68 -4.02 -12.39
CA ALA A 67 2.37 -2.77 -12.08
C ALA A 67 3.27 -2.89 -10.84
N LEU A 68 2.80 -3.56 -9.79
CA LEU A 68 3.56 -3.80 -8.56
C LEU A 68 4.77 -4.70 -8.79
N ARG A 69 4.62 -5.80 -9.55
CA ARG A 69 5.74 -6.66 -9.93
C ARG A 69 6.76 -5.91 -10.77
N HIS A 70 6.30 -5.04 -11.67
CA HIS A 70 7.19 -4.17 -12.45
C HIS A 70 7.99 -3.22 -11.54
N ALA A 71 7.32 -2.56 -10.59
CA ALA A 71 7.96 -1.67 -9.63
C ALA A 71 8.96 -2.40 -8.72
N ALA A 72 8.64 -3.61 -8.25
CA ALA A 72 9.53 -4.43 -7.45
C ALA A 72 10.80 -4.83 -8.22
N ARG A 73 10.65 -5.19 -9.51
CA ARG A 73 11.79 -5.49 -10.38
C ARG A 73 12.70 -4.28 -10.55
N LEU A 74 12.14 -3.11 -10.88
CA LEU A 74 12.91 -1.87 -11.00
C LEU A 74 13.65 -1.53 -9.71
N ARG A 75 13.00 -1.74 -8.55
CA ARG A 75 13.63 -1.49 -7.26
C ARG A 75 14.83 -2.42 -7.03
N ALA A 76 14.69 -3.71 -7.32
CA ALA A 76 15.78 -4.67 -7.20
C ALA A 76 16.96 -4.35 -8.16
N GLU A 77 16.66 -3.93 -9.38
CA GLU A 77 17.68 -3.46 -10.35
C GLU A 77 18.43 -2.24 -9.80
N LEU A 78 17.72 -1.24 -9.26
CA LEU A 78 18.33 -0.05 -8.68
C LEU A 78 19.16 -0.33 -7.43
N ASP A 79 18.67 -1.19 -6.54
CA ASP A 79 19.42 -1.59 -5.34
C ASP A 79 20.69 -2.38 -5.71
N GLY A 80 20.65 -3.17 -6.80
CA GLY A 80 21.83 -3.85 -7.36
C GLY A 80 22.85 -2.91 -8.02
N LEU A 81 22.39 -1.79 -8.59
CA LEU A 81 23.25 -0.73 -9.13
C LEU A 81 23.84 0.17 -8.03
N GLY A 82 23.10 0.37 -6.94
CA GLY A 82 23.50 1.21 -5.79
C GLY A 82 24.27 0.47 -4.69
N GLY A 83 24.27 -0.86 -4.69
CA GLY A 83 24.97 -1.72 -3.71
C GLY A 83 26.49 -1.83 -3.90
N ALA A 84 27.06 -1.09 -4.86
CA ALA A 84 28.51 -0.95 -5.08
C ALA A 84 28.99 0.49 -4.80
N ALA A 85 28.53 1.08 -3.69
CA ALA A 85 29.02 2.36 -3.16
C ALA A 85 29.23 2.28 -1.65
#